data_AF-A0A0C1U6B1-F1
#
_entry.id   AF-A0A0C1U6B1-F1
#
_cell.length_a   1.000
_cell.length_b   1.000
_cell.length_c   1.000
_cell.angle_alpha   90.00
_cell.angle_beta   90.00
_cell.angle_gamma   90.00
#
_symmetry.space_group_name_H-M   'P 1'
#
loop_
_entity.id
_entity.type
_entity.pdbx_description
1 polymer ?
#
loop_
_entity_poly.entity_id
_entity_poly.type
_entity_poly.pdbx_seq_one_letter_code
_entity_poly.pdbx_strand_id
1 'polypeptide(L)' 'MIDGRYQGQGYGKYALEKLIEKIKEETKCDRICLSFHPENRSAEKLYSGLGFKQFIIGFEADDEIFYKLEIE' A
#
# COMPACT_ATOMS: atom_id res chain seq x y z
N MET A 1 3.81 -11.04 1.32
CA MET A 1 2.68 -11.70 2.03
C MET A 1 3.13 -12.06 3.44
N ILE A 2 2.26 -11.90 4.44
CA ILE A 2 2.49 -12.39 5.81
C ILE A 2 1.90 -13.80 5.92
N ASP A 3 2.64 -14.73 6.52
CA ASP A 3 2.16 -16.08 6.81
C ASP A 3 0.86 -16.02 7.62
N GLY A 4 -0.13 -16.84 7.24
CA GLY A 4 -1.48 -16.82 7.80
C GLY A 4 -1.51 -16.96 9.33
N ARG A 5 -0.55 -17.69 9.92
CA ARG A 5 -0.42 -17.88 11.38
C ARG A 5 -0.10 -16.57 12.12
N TYR A 6 0.41 -15.57 11.40
CA TYR A 6 0.86 -14.29 11.94
C TYR A 6 0.04 -13.11 11.39
N GLN A 7 -1.01 -13.34 10.61
CA GLN A 7 -1.92 -12.29 10.17
C GLN A 7 -2.75 -11.73 11.34
N GLY A 8 -3.27 -10.51 11.20
CA GLY A 8 -4.04 -9.85 12.26
C GLY A 8 -3.23 -9.30 13.45
N GLN A 9 -1.92 -9.56 13.51
CA GLN A 9 -1.04 -9.14 14.60
C GLN A 9 -0.28 -7.82 14.32
N GLY A 10 -0.60 -7.13 13.22
CA GLY A 10 0.03 -5.86 12.86
C GLY A 10 1.34 -5.96 12.08
N TYR A 11 1.88 -7.16 11.85
CA TYR A 11 3.14 -7.33 11.09
C TYR A 11 3.10 -6.75 9.67
N GLY A 12 1.96 -6.81 8.98
CA GLY A 12 1.82 -6.19 7.67
C GLY A 12 2.00 -4.67 7.70
N LYS A 13 1.47 -4.03 8.75
CA LYS A 13 1.65 -2.58 8.98
C LYS A 13 3.10 -2.26 9.29
N TYR A 14 3.69 -2.94 10.26
CA TYR A 14 5.08 -2.72 10.67
C TYR A 14 6.06 -2.92 9.52
N ALA A 15 5.90 -4.01 8.75
CA ALA A 15 6.75 -4.28 7.61
C ALA A 15 6.62 -3.22 6.52
N LEU A 16 5.41 -2.73 6.25
CA LEU A 16 5.17 -1.70 5.24
C LEU A 16 5.71 -0.33 5.67
N GLU A 17 5.58 0.04 6.96
CA GLU A 17 6.22 1.25 7.51
C GLU A 17 7.73 1.23 7.29
N LYS A 18 8.39 0.11 7.62
CA LYS A 18 9.82 -0.06 7.39
C LYS A 18 10.22 -0.06 5.93
N LEU A 19 9.38 -0.61 5.07
CA LEU A 19 9.61 -0.57 3.62
C LEU A 19 9.51 0.87 3.09
N ILE A 20 8.53 1.66 3.53
CA ILE A 20 8.39 3.06 3.15
C ILE A 20 9.61 3.87 3.59
N GLU A 21 10.06 3.72 4.84
CA GLU A 21 11.28 4.37 5.35
C GLU A 21 12.48 4.05 4.48
N LYS A 22 12.71 2.76 4.18
CA LYS A 22 13.81 2.32 3.33
C LYS A 22 13.73 2.87 1.90
N ILE A 23 12.54 2.92 1.31
CA ILE A 23 12.35 3.50 -0.04
C ILE A 23 12.72 4.99 -0.04
N LYS A 24 12.31 5.73 0.98
CA LYS A 24 12.66 7.17 1.12
C LYS A 24 14.15 7.40 1.26
N GLU A 25 14.86 6.50 1.95
CA GLU A 25 16.30 6.60 2.15
C GLU A 25 17.11 6.21 0.90
N GLU A 26 16.69 5.16 0.19
CA GLU A 26 17.48 4.55 -0.89
C GLU A 26 17.13 5.09 -2.28
N THR A 27 16.00 5.78 -2.43
CA THR A 27 15.51 6.22 -3.74
C THR A 27 15.06 7.67 -3.73
N LYS A 28 15.24 8.36 -4.86
CA LYS A 28 14.60 9.65 -5.13
C LYS A 28 13.30 9.38 -5.89
N CYS A 29 12.26 8.99 -5.18
CA CYS A 29 10.92 8.85 -5.74
C CYS A 29 9.95 9.84 -5.09
N ASP A 30 9.10 10.44 -5.90
CA ASP A 30 8.09 11.40 -5.40
C ASP A 30 6.84 10.70 -4.84
N ARG A 31 6.67 9.41 -5.16
CA ARG A 31 5.50 8.62 -4.75
C ARG A 31 5.71 7.12 -4.78
N ILE A 32 4.99 6.39 -3.92
CA ILE A 32 4.83 4.93 -3.97
C ILE A 32 3.41 4.62 -4.44
N CYS A 33 3.28 3.74 -5.44
CA CYS A 33 1.99 3.28 -5.94
C CYS A 33 1.83 1.78 -5.70
N LEU A 34 0.59 1.36 -5.44
CA LEU A 34 0.20 -0.03 -5.36
C LEU A 34 -1.24 -0.20 -5.86
N SER A 35 -1.60 -1.45 -6.14
CA SER A 35 -2.96 -1.83 -6.50
C SER A 35 -3.39 -3.06 -5.71
N PHE A 36 -4.70 -3.25 -5.58
CA PHE A 36 -5.29 -4.42 -4.93
C PHE A 36 -6.73 -4.62 -5.37
N HIS A 37 -7.22 -5.85 -5.22
CA HIS A 37 -8.60 -6.19 -5.53
C HIS A 37 -9.59 -5.43 -4.61
N PRO A 38 -10.69 -4.85 -5.13
CA PRO A 38 -11.62 -4.04 -4.34
C PRO A 38 -12.28 -4.78 -3.17
N GLU A 39 -12.39 -6.11 -3.25
CA GLU A 39 -12.91 -6.94 -2.14
C GLU A 39 -11.90 -7.12 -1.00
N ASN A 40 -10.62 -6.77 -1.20
CA ASN A 40 -9.59 -6.90 -0.17
C ASN A 40 -9.66 -5.74 0.84
N ARG A 41 -10.69 -5.79 1.70
CA ARG A 41 -10.94 -4.80 2.76
C ARG A 41 -9.80 -4.70 3.77
N SER A 42 -9.02 -5.76 3.95
CA SER A 42 -7.84 -5.72 4.83
C SER A 42 -6.74 -4.85 4.24
N ALA A 43 -6.49 -4.97 2.93
CA ALA A 43 -5.53 -4.14 2.21
C ALA A 43 -5.99 -2.67 2.18
N GLU A 44 -7.26 -2.42 1.87
CA GLU A 44 -7.87 -1.08 1.88
C GLU A 44 -7.62 -0.35 3.20
N LYS A 45 -7.94 -0.99 4.33
CA LYS A 45 -7.74 -0.41 5.67
C LYS A 45 -6.27 -0.21 6.00
N LEU A 46 -5.41 -1.18 5.65
CA LEU A 46 -3.98 -1.10 5.90
C LEU A 46 -3.35 0.09 5.18
N TYR A 47 -3.57 0.20 3.87
CA TYR A 47 -2.96 1.23 3.04
C TYR A 47 -3.52 2.61 3.38
N SER A 48 -4.85 2.75 3.52
CA SER A 48 -5.48 4.01 3.94
C SER A 48 -4.94 4.49 5.29
N GLY A 49 -4.75 3.57 6.24
CA GLY A 49 -4.20 3.87 7.57
C GLY A 49 -2.72 4.29 7.56
N LEU A 50 -2.01 4.05 6.46
CA LEU A 50 -0.61 4.47 6.25
C LEU A 50 -0.49 5.70 5.35
N GLY A 51 -1.61 6.36 5.05
CA GLY A 51 -1.63 7.61 4.28
C GLY A 51 -1.68 7.43 2.77
N PHE A 52 -1.78 6.20 2.26
CA PHE A 52 -2.06 5.99 0.84
C PHE A 52 -3.48 6.48 0.53
N LYS A 53 -3.65 7.06 -0.66
CA LYS A 53 -4.92 7.57 -1.16
C LYS A 53 -5.24 6.98 -2.52
N GLN A 54 -6.50 6.67 -2.74
CA GLN A 54 -6.97 6.19 -4.02
C GLN A 54 -6.73 7.23 -5.13
N PHE A 55 -6.36 6.76 -6.32
CA PHE A 55 -6.30 7.57 -7.53
C PHE A 55 -6.77 6.76 -8.74
N ILE A 56 -7.14 7.47 -9.81
CA ILE A 56 -7.58 6.86 -11.06
C ILE A 56 -6.39 6.85 -12.02
N ILE A 57 -6.07 5.68 -12.56
CA ILE A 57 -5.23 5.57 -13.76
C ILE A 57 -6.14 5.79 -14.96
N GLY A 58 -5.69 6.53 -15.97
CA GLY A 58 -6.52 6.94 -17.12
C GLY A 58 -6.96 5.81 -18.06
N PHE A 59 -7.07 4.59 -17.57
CA PHE A 59 -7.53 3.39 -18.27
C PHE A 59 -8.43 2.56 -17.33
N GLU A 60 -9.33 1.76 -17.92
CA GLU A 60 -10.15 0.82 -17.16
C GLU A 60 -9.25 -0.21 -16.46
N ALA A 61 -9.38 -0.29 -15.14
CA ALA A 61 -8.81 -1.34 -14.34
C ALA A 61 -9.95 -2.28 -13.96
N ASP A 62 -10.05 -3.41 -14.65
CA ASP A 62 -11.19 -4.32 -14.51
C ASP A 62 -11.34 -4.82 -13.06
N ASP A 63 -10.25 -5.18 -12.40
CA ASP A 63 -10.30 -5.90 -11.12
C ASP A 63 -9.46 -5.29 -9.98
N GLU A 64 -8.89 -4.10 -10.17
CA GLU A 64 -8.01 -3.48 -9.16
C GLU A 64 -8.29 -2.00 -8.92
N ILE A 65 -8.08 -1.58 -7.68
CA ILE A 65 -8.07 -0.18 -7.28
C ILE A 65 -6.65 0.27 -6.94
N PHE A 66 -6.34 1.52 -7.29
CA PHE A 66 -4.99 2.05 -7.28
C PHE A 66 -4.83 3.09 -6.20
N TYR A 67 -3.77 2.95 -5.41
CA TYR A 67 -3.47 3.78 -4.26
C TYR A 67 -2.05 4.36 -4.41
N LYS A 68 -1.88 5.61 -4.00
CA LYS A 68 -0.59 6.30 -3.98
C LYS A 68 -0.30 6.93 -2.63
N LEU A 69 0.96 6.90 -2.22
CA LEU A 69 1.51 7.67 -1.12
C LEU A 69 2.50 8.67 -1.70
N GLU A 70 2.26 9.96 -1.49
CA GLU A 70 3.21 11.02 -1.86
C GLU A 70 4.37 11.02 -0.86
N ILE A 71 5.59 11.19 -1.36
CA ILE A 71 6.82 11.27 -0.57
C ILE A 71 7.41 12.66 -0.77
N GLU A 72 7.67 13.35 0.34
CA GLU A 72 8.43 14.59 0.39
C GLU A 72 9.94 14.33 0.47
#